data_AF-A0A7C4EUR1-F1
#
_entry.id   AF-A0A7C4EUR1-F1
#
_cell.length_a   1.000
_cell.length_b   1.000
_cell.length_c   1.000
_cell.angle_alpha   90.00
_cell.angle_beta   90.00
_cell.angle_gamma   90.00
#
_symmetry.space_group_name_H-M   'P 1'
#
loop_
_entity.id
_entity.type
_entity.pdbx_description
1 polymer ?
#
loop_
_entity_poly.entity_id
_entity_poly.type
_entity_poly.pdbx_seq_one_letter_code
_entity_poly.pdbx_strand_id
1 'polypeptide(L)'
;MKQEWLMTWKDIEVSTPVAPGGCFPDSMSLEMVRTLLWGMLQRNWTYGWQEAEKMLKSEKEDIRGLAALVLGQVNNYPKKSAKLLIKYLTRETNNSVGVEMATSLSRLTGESFNNLMNKYYLRKK
;
A
#
# COMPACT_ATOMS: atom_id res chain seq x y z
N MET A 1 -6.25 -41.62 -16.34
CA MET A 1 -5.30 -40.97 -15.41
C MET A 1 -5.42 -39.46 -15.60
N LYS A 2 -5.98 -38.75 -14.61
CA LYS A 2 -6.11 -37.28 -14.67
C LYS A 2 -4.78 -36.69 -14.20
N GLN A 3 -4.04 -36.04 -15.09
CA GLN A 3 -2.91 -35.20 -14.68
C GLN A 3 -3.49 -33.85 -14.24
N GLU A 4 -3.43 -33.61 -12.93
CA GLU A 4 -3.70 -32.33 -12.31
C GLU A 4 -2.57 -31.36 -12.69
N TRP A 5 -2.85 -30.42 -13.58
CA TRP A 5 -1.96 -29.31 -13.86
C TRP A 5 -2.02 -28.34 -12.67
N LEU A 6 -1.14 -28.57 -11.69
CA LEU A 6 -0.79 -27.59 -10.68
C LEU A 6 -0.16 -26.38 -11.40
N MET A 7 -0.96 -25.37 -11.75
CA MET A 7 -0.44 -24.08 -12.18
C MET A 7 0.38 -23.50 -11.03
N THR A 8 1.69 -23.43 -11.23
CA THR A 8 2.58 -22.76 -10.28
C THR A 8 2.64 -21.28 -10.64
N TRP A 9 2.84 -20.41 -9.64
CA TRP A 9 2.79 -18.95 -9.80
C TRP A 9 3.71 -18.36 -10.90
N LYS A 10 4.69 -19.12 -11.39
CA LYS A 10 5.51 -18.74 -12.55
C LYS A 10 4.70 -18.62 -13.85
N ASP A 11 3.64 -19.40 -14.00
CA ASP A 11 2.87 -19.45 -15.25
C ASP A 11 1.89 -18.26 -15.40
N ILE A 12 1.70 -17.48 -14.32
CA ILE A 12 0.87 -16.25 -14.30
C ILE A 12 1.71 -15.00 -14.67
N GLU A 13 3.02 -15.14 -14.92
CA GLU A 13 3.89 -14.02 -15.32
C GLU A 13 3.58 -13.44 -16.73
N VAL A 14 2.63 -14.02 -17.49
CA VAL A 14 2.45 -13.69 -18.93
C VAL A 14 1.26 -12.78 -19.23
N SER A 15 0.66 -12.06 -18.27
CA SER A 15 -0.41 -11.10 -18.62
C SER A 15 -0.55 -9.84 -17.76
N THR A 16 0.32 -9.62 -16.77
CA THR A 16 0.36 -8.34 -16.06
C THR A 16 1.74 -7.72 -16.23
N PRO A 17 1.85 -6.46 -16.68
CA PRO A 17 3.14 -5.79 -16.97
C PRO A 17 3.96 -5.47 -15.71
N VAL A 18 3.68 -6.11 -14.57
CA VAL A 18 4.35 -5.85 -13.29
C VAL A 18 5.24 -7.03 -13.01
N ALA A 19 6.51 -6.91 -13.43
CA ALA A 19 7.52 -7.90 -13.15
C ALA A 19 7.70 -8.08 -11.62
N PRO A 20 8.04 -9.29 -11.14
CA PRO A 20 8.32 -9.52 -9.73
C PRO A 20 9.55 -8.69 -9.33
N GLY A 21 9.34 -7.61 -8.58
CA GLY A 21 10.43 -6.80 -8.01
C GLY A 21 10.55 -5.36 -8.54
N GLY A 22 9.76 -4.96 -9.54
CA GLY A 22 9.76 -3.58 -10.03
C GLY A 22 8.68 -2.73 -9.36
N CYS A 23 9.07 -1.60 -8.76
CA CYS A 23 8.14 -0.47 -8.60
C CYS A 23 7.55 -0.16 -9.99
N PHE A 24 6.26 0.21 -10.08
CA PHE A 24 5.61 0.43 -11.37
C PHE A 24 6.48 1.31 -12.30
N PRO A 25 6.60 0.98 -13.60
CA PRO A 25 7.42 1.75 -14.52
C PRO A 25 7.03 3.22 -14.51
N ASP A 26 8.00 4.12 -14.61
CA ASP A 26 7.72 5.57 -14.61
C ASP A 26 6.81 6.05 -15.74
N SER A 27 6.73 5.26 -16.82
CA SER A 27 5.86 5.47 -17.98
C SER A 27 4.40 5.08 -17.73
N MET A 28 4.09 4.42 -16.62
CA MET A 28 2.75 3.99 -16.28
C MET A 28 1.94 5.17 -15.73
N SER A 29 0.73 5.37 -16.28
CA SER A 29 -0.16 6.42 -15.76
C SER A 29 -0.59 6.11 -14.32
N LEU A 30 -0.92 7.15 -13.56
CA LEU A 30 -1.38 7.02 -12.18
C LEU A 30 -2.61 6.10 -12.08
N GLU A 31 -3.51 6.13 -13.06
CA GLU A 31 -4.68 5.26 -13.04
C GLU A 31 -4.37 3.80 -13.37
N MET A 32 -3.36 3.54 -14.19
CA MET A 32 -2.88 2.16 -14.39
C MET A 32 -2.24 1.62 -13.10
N VAL A 33 -1.43 2.44 -12.41
CA VAL A 33 -0.84 2.11 -11.10
C VAL A 33 -1.95 1.78 -10.10
N ARG A 34 -2.94 2.66 -9.99
CA ARG A 34 -4.11 2.48 -9.11
C ARG A 34 -4.84 1.18 -9.44
N THR A 35 -5.21 0.99 -10.70
CA THR A 35 -5.97 -0.18 -11.17
C THR A 35 -5.24 -1.49 -10.87
N LEU A 36 -3.93 -1.55 -11.13
CA LEU A 36 -3.14 -2.74 -10.88
C LEU A 36 -3.01 -3.03 -9.39
N LEU A 37 -2.73 -2.01 -8.57
CA LEU A 37 -2.58 -2.18 -7.13
C LEU A 37 -3.89 -2.66 -6.48
N TRP A 38 -5.03 -2.15 -6.95
CA TRP A 38 -6.36 -2.61 -6.55
C TRP A 38 -6.66 -4.05 -6.98
N GLY A 39 -6.34 -4.39 -8.23
CA GLY A 39 -6.50 -5.76 -8.74
C GLY A 39 -5.65 -6.76 -7.94
N MET A 40 -4.44 -6.36 -7.53
CA MET A 40 -3.58 -7.18 -6.67
C MET A 40 -4.23 -7.42 -5.30
N LEU A 41 -4.81 -6.40 -4.65
CA LEU A 41 -5.49 -6.58 -3.37
C LEU A 41 -6.64 -7.57 -3.44
N GLN A 42 -7.48 -7.48 -4.48
CA GLN A 42 -8.65 -8.35 -4.62
C GLN A 42 -8.27 -9.83 -4.83
N ARG A 43 -7.15 -10.08 -5.52
CA ARG A 43 -6.67 -11.44 -5.83
C ARG A 43 -5.80 -12.01 -4.73
N ASN A 44 -4.89 -11.21 -4.19
CA ASN A 44 -3.93 -11.59 -3.17
C ASN A 44 -3.55 -10.38 -2.30
N TRP A 45 -4.24 -10.26 -1.17
CA TRP A 45 -4.04 -9.21 -0.17
C TRP A 45 -2.58 -9.03 0.25
N THR A 46 -1.82 -10.11 0.37
CA THR A 46 -0.41 -10.06 0.81
C THR A 46 0.47 -9.40 -0.24
N TYR A 47 0.26 -9.73 -1.51
CA TYR A 47 1.05 -9.18 -2.61
C TYR A 47 0.73 -7.69 -2.82
N GLY A 48 -0.55 -7.32 -2.87
CA GLY A 48 -0.95 -5.91 -2.96
C GLY A 48 -0.45 -5.07 -1.77
N TRP A 49 -0.43 -5.64 -0.57
CA TRP A 49 0.14 -4.99 0.62
C TRP A 49 1.65 -4.77 0.50
N GLN A 50 2.40 -5.76 0.02
CA GLN A 50 3.87 -5.66 -0.17
C GLN A 50 4.25 -4.61 -1.22
N GLU A 51 3.50 -4.55 -2.32
CA GLU A 51 3.75 -3.54 -3.36
C GLU A 51 3.41 -2.14 -2.88
N ALA A 52 2.30 -1.96 -2.14
CA ALA A 52 1.99 -0.67 -1.52
C ALA A 52 3.06 -0.24 -0.50
N GLU A 53 3.63 -1.16 0.29
CA GLU A 53 4.75 -0.84 1.19
C GLU A 53 5.98 -0.29 0.44
N LYS A 54 6.30 -0.84 -0.73
CA LYS A 54 7.42 -0.34 -1.55
C LYS A 54 7.10 1.05 -2.11
N MET A 55 5.87 1.27 -2.57
CA MET A 55 5.43 2.52 -3.20
C MET A 55 5.39 3.73 -2.26
N LEU A 56 5.28 3.51 -0.94
CA LEU A 56 5.47 4.59 0.04
C LEU A 56 6.87 5.23 -0.02
N LYS A 57 7.86 4.59 -0.67
CA LYS A 57 9.20 5.14 -0.89
C LYS A 57 9.36 5.84 -2.24
N SER A 58 8.31 5.89 -3.06
CA SER A 58 8.38 6.50 -4.39
C SER A 58 8.71 7.99 -4.29
N GLU A 59 9.51 8.51 -5.21
CA GLU A 59 9.77 9.94 -5.32
C GLU A 59 8.51 10.72 -5.74
N LYS A 60 7.61 10.04 -6.47
CA LYS A 60 6.34 10.60 -6.93
C LYS A 60 5.32 10.63 -5.80
N GLU A 61 4.87 11.82 -5.46
CA GLU A 61 3.92 12.08 -4.38
C GLU A 61 2.59 11.34 -4.62
N ASP A 62 2.09 11.35 -5.85
CA ASP A 62 0.87 10.64 -6.23
C ASP A 62 0.94 9.12 -5.98
N ILE A 63 2.11 8.52 -6.22
CA ILE A 63 2.33 7.09 -5.97
C ILE A 63 2.35 6.80 -4.46
N ARG A 64 2.99 7.66 -3.66
CA ARG A 64 2.99 7.53 -2.20
C ARG A 64 1.57 7.67 -1.63
N GLY A 65 0.79 8.60 -2.17
CA GLY A 65 -0.61 8.80 -1.80
C GLY A 65 -1.49 7.57 -2.09
N LEU A 66 -1.43 7.06 -3.32
CA LEU A 66 -2.13 5.82 -3.68
C LEU A 66 -1.74 4.63 -2.79
N ALA A 67 -0.45 4.49 -2.49
CA ALA A 67 0.03 3.45 -1.59
C ALA A 67 -0.57 3.57 -0.20
N ALA A 68 -0.69 4.81 0.31
CA ALA A 68 -1.29 5.07 1.60
C ALA A 68 -2.78 4.66 1.64
N LEU A 69 -3.55 5.08 0.63
CA LEU A 69 -4.96 4.72 0.48
C LEU A 69 -5.15 3.20 0.47
N VAL A 70 -4.37 2.51 -0.35
CA VAL A 70 -4.41 1.05 -0.47
C VAL A 70 -4.13 0.39 0.88
N LEU A 71 -3.07 0.78 1.58
CA LEU A 71 -2.75 0.24 2.91
C LEU A 71 -3.86 0.51 3.93
N GLY A 72 -4.56 1.65 3.81
CA GLY A 72 -5.73 2.03 4.61
C GLY A 72 -6.97 1.18 4.36
N GLN A 73 -7.04 0.50 3.21
CA GLN A 73 -8.17 -0.33 2.80
C GLN A 73 -7.91 -1.83 3.00
N VAL A 74 -6.68 -2.23 3.35
CA VAL A 74 -6.34 -3.61 3.68
C VAL A 74 -6.76 -3.97 5.12
N ASN A 75 -7.94 -4.56 5.26
CA ASN A 75 -8.46 -5.04 6.54
C ASN A 75 -7.81 -6.35 7.04
N ASN A 76 -7.01 -7.02 6.22
CA ASN A 76 -6.31 -8.24 6.62
C ASN A 76 -5.07 -7.96 7.50
N TYR A 77 -4.50 -6.76 7.42
CA TYR A 77 -3.28 -6.40 8.15
C TYR A 77 -3.36 -5.04 8.87
N PRO A 78 -4.44 -4.71 9.60
CA PRO A 78 -4.72 -3.34 10.04
C PRO A 78 -3.65 -2.81 10.99
N LYS A 79 -3.17 -3.62 11.94
CA LYS A 79 -2.10 -3.23 12.85
C LYS A 79 -0.76 -3.03 12.14
N LYS A 80 -0.47 -3.83 11.11
CA LYS A 80 0.80 -3.75 10.34
C LYS A 80 0.77 -2.51 9.44
N SER A 81 -0.32 -2.31 8.71
CA SER A 81 -0.56 -1.12 7.90
C SER A 81 -0.53 0.15 8.74
N ALA A 82 -1.15 0.16 9.92
CA ALA A 82 -1.14 1.33 10.80
C ALA A 82 0.26 1.70 11.28
N LYS A 83 1.06 0.73 11.74
CA LYS A 83 2.46 0.97 12.13
C LYS A 83 3.29 1.50 10.96
N LEU A 84 3.06 0.97 9.76
CA LEU A 84 3.77 1.37 8.56
C LEU A 84 3.43 2.81 8.17
N LEU A 85 2.14 3.15 8.08
CA LEU A 85 1.68 4.50 7.75
C LEU A 85 2.16 5.54 8.78
N ILE A 86 2.12 5.22 10.08
CA ILE A 86 2.70 6.08 11.14
C ILE A 86 4.19 6.35 10.87
N LYS A 87 4.97 5.31 10.53
CA LYS A 87 6.40 5.44 10.26
C LYS A 87 6.70 6.36 9.06
N TYR A 88 5.88 6.34 8.01
CA TYR A 88 6.10 7.18 6.83
C TYR A 88 5.55 8.59 6.99
N LEU A 89 4.41 8.75 7.69
CA LEU A 89 3.77 10.03 7.92
C LEU A 89 4.67 11.04 8.66
N THR A 90 5.59 10.57 9.52
CA THR A 90 6.56 11.47 10.19
C THR A 90 7.62 12.06 9.30
N ARG A 91 7.85 11.43 8.16
CA ARG A 91 8.90 11.80 7.21
C ARG A 91 8.29 12.41 5.96
N GLU A 92 6.97 12.35 5.83
CA GLU A 92 6.24 12.91 4.70
C GLU A 92 6.25 14.43 4.81
N THR A 93 6.72 15.07 3.75
CA THR A 93 6.80 16.52 3.63
C THR A 93 5.68 17.07 2.74
N ASN A 94 5.09 16.23 1.90
CA ASN A 94 3.96 16.62 1.08
C ASN A 94 2.66 16.59 1.91
N ASN A 95 2.02 17.74 2.06
CA ASN A 95 0.80 17.87 2.85
C ASN A 95 -0.35 16.99 2.32
N SER A 96 -0.52 16.90 1.00
CA SER A 96 -1.60 16.11 0.40
C SER A 96 -1.41 14.62 0.69
N VAL A 97 -0.19 14.11 0.51
CA VAL A 97 0.14 12.71 0.85
C VAL A 97 -0.02 12.47 2.35
N GLY A 98 0.40 13.42 3.19
CA GLY A 98 0.22 13.35 4.64
C GLY A 98 -1.25 13.22 5.05
N VAL A 99 -2.15 13.97 4.40
CA VAL A 99 -3.60 13.88 4.62
C VAL A 99 -4.14 12.51 4.21
N GLU A 100 -3.68 11.94 3.10
CA GLU A 100 -4.10 10.60 2.66
C GLU A 100 -3.62 9.51 3.62
N MET A 101 -2.38 9.59 4.11
CA MET A 101 -1.85 8.70 5.14
C MET A 101 -2.63 8.81 6.45
N ALA A 102 -2.93 10.03 6.92
CA ALA A 102 -3.71 10.28 8.13
C ALA A 102 -5.15 9.74 7.99
N THR A 103 -5.79 9.97 6.85
CA THR A 103 -7.14 9.45 6.55
C THR A 103 -7.16 7.93 6.54
N SER A 104 -6.16 7.31 5.90
CA SER A 104 -5.99 5.87 5.84
C SER A 104 -5.75 5.26 7.22
N LEU A 105 -4.97 5.92 8.06
CA LEU A 105 -4.76 5.55 9.45
C LEU A 105 -6.04 5.59 10.29
N SER A 106 -6.84 6.65 10.13
CA SER A 106 -8.12 6.76 10.82
C SER A 106 -9.09 5.66 10.41
N ARG A 107 -9.10 5.26 9.13
CA ARG A 107 -9.90 4.12 8.66
C ARG A 107 -9.49 2.79 9.32
N LEU A 108 -8.19 2.53 9.44
CA LEU A 108 -7.68 1.28 10.02
C LEU A 108 -7.89 1.15 11.52
N THR A 109 -7.90 2.26 12.23
CA THR A 109 -7.90 2.29 13.70
C THR A 109 -9.24 2.69 14.30
N GLY A 110 -10.12 3.33 13.52
CA GLY A 110 -11.31 4.00 14.03
C GLY A 110 -11.00 5.21 14.91
N GLU A 111 -9.73 5.58 15.07
CA GLU A 111 -9.28 6.71 15.89
C GLU A 111 -9.02 7.94 15.00
N SER A 112 -9.33 9.13 15.52
CA SER A 112 -8.98 10.38 14.83
C SER A 112 -7.45 10.53 14.74
N PHE A 113 -6.98 11.19 13.68
CA PHE A 113 -5.56 11.47 13.47
C PHE A 113 -4.89 12.11 14.69
N ASN A 114 -5.55 13.09 15.33
CA ASN A 114 -5.03 13.77 16.52
C ASN A 114 -4.81 12.81 17.70
N ASN A 115 -5.70 11.84 17.89
CA ASN A 115 -5.54 10.83 18.94
C ASN A 115 -4.38 9.87 18.65
N LEU A 116 -4.21 9.47 17.39
CA LEU A 116 -3.08 8.66 16.94
C LEU A 116 -1.76 9.39 17.14
N MET A 117 -1.70 10.67 16.79
CA MET A 117 -0.49 11.48 16.98
C MET A 117 -0.12 11.58 18.46
N ASN A 118 -1.09 11.85 19.33
CA ASN A 118 -0.86 11.91 20.77
C ASN A 118 -0.40 10.55 21.34
N LYS A 119 -0.99 9.44 20.89
CA LYS A 119 -0.72 8.09 21.38
C LYS A 119 0.64 7.55 20.95
N TYR A 120 1.06 7.81 19.72
CA TYR A 120 2.29 7.26 19.14
C TYR A 120 3.48 8.23 19.16
N TYR A 121 3.27 9.54 19.30
CA TYR A 121 4.35 10.54 19.29
C TYR A 121 4.59 11.25 20.61
N LEU A 122 3.55 11.62 21.36
CA LEU A 122 3.74 12.35 22.61
C LEU A 122 4.21 11.46 23.79
N ARG A 123 4.17 10.13 23.65
CA ARG A 123 4.75 9.18 24.62
C ARG A 123 6.26 8.96 24.48
N LYS A 124 6.94 9.65 23.55
CA LYS A 124 8.40 9.62 23.41
C LYS A 124 9.12 10.79 24.09
N LYS A 125 8.53 11.40 25.11
CA LYS A 125 9.25 12.29 26.03
C LYS A 125 9.63 11.55 27.30
#